data_AF-A0A3G6UQJ3-F1
#
_entry.id   AF-A0A3G6UQJ3-F1
#
_cell.length_a   1.000
_cell.length_b   1.000
_cell.length_c   1.000
_cell.angle_alpha   90.00
_cell.angle_beta   90.00
_cell.angle_gamma   90.00
#
_symmetry.space_group_name_H-M   'P 1'
#
loop_
_entity.id
_entity.type
_entity.pdbx_description
1 polymer ?
#
loop_
_entity_poly.entity_id
_entity_poly.type
_entity_poly.pdbx_seq_one_letter_code
_entity_poly.pdbx_strand_id
1 'polypeptide(L)'
;MISLTKLTPEYIGRPFMDFDYLNSRGKDFYQLVYARAWSGKTMVYYMVPNRNENIYLLSILTPVKNGDENQFLNGQCACLQKQEMECLNIPLQTYQAFG
;
A
#
# COMPACT_ATOMS: atom_id res chain seq x y z
N MET A 1 3.71 10.62 -18.52
CA MET A 1 3.23 9.78 -17.42
C MET A 1 3.54 10.53 -16.12
N ILE A 2 2.54 11.06 -15.42
CA ILE A 2 2.76 11.78 -14.16
C ILE A 2 3.14 10.75 -13.10
N SER A 3 4.28 10.91 -12.42
CA SER A 3 4.67 10.03 -11.31
C SER A 3 3.72 10.28 -10.13
N LEU A 4 2.76 9.36 -9.94
CA LEU A 4 1.63 9.49 -9.01
C LEU A 4 2.05 9.46 -7.54
N THR A 5 3.19 8.83 -7.25
CA THR A 5 3.73 8.69 -5.90
C THR A 5 4.99 9.52 -5.66
N LYS A 6 5.60 10.07 -6.73
CA LYS A 6 6.99 10.58 -6.72
C LYS A 6 8.01 9.58 -6.17
N LEU A 7 7.69 8.28 -6.16
CA LEU A 7 8.64 7.23 -5.80
C LEU A 7 9.68 7.12 -6.90
N THR A 8 10.85 7.68 -6.63
CA THR A 8 12.07 7.57 -7.45
C THR A 8 12.83 6.30 -7.06
N PRO A 9 13.82 5.86 -7.87
CA PRO A 9 14.76 4.82 -7.44
C PRO A 9 15.49 5.13 -6.12
N GLU A 10 15.49 6.38 -5.65
CA GLU A 10 16.13 6.83 -4.41
C GLU A 10 15.50 6.22 -3.14
N TYR A 11 14.30 5.66 -3.25
CA TYR A 11 13.62 4.96 -2.17
C TYR A 11 14.05 3.48 -2.05
N ILE A 12 14.80 2.95 -3.02
CA ILE A 12 15.33 1.58 -2.97
C ILE A 12 16.36 1.48 -1.84
N GLY A 13 16.21 0.47 -0.99
CA GLY A 13 17.10 0.21 0.15
C GLY A 13 16.87 1.15 1.34
N ARG A 14 15.93 2.09 1.27
CA ARG A 14 15.55 2.93 2.41
C ARG A 14 14.47 2.25 3.26
N PRO A 15 14.55 2.38 4.59
CA PRO A 15 13.44 2.04 5.46
C PRO A 15 12.17 2.77 5.01
N PHE A 16 11.08 2.02 4.91
CA PHE A 16 9.77 2.57 4.57
C PHE A 16 9.33 3.69 5.54
N MET A 17 9.79 3.65 6.79
CA MET A 17 9.51 4.69 7.80
C MET A 17 10.11 6.06 7.44
N ASP A 18 11.07 6.11 6.53
CA ASP A 18 11.72 7.35 6.09
C ASP A 18 10.97 8.03 4.94
N PHE A 19 9.86 7.43 4.49
CA PHE A 19 9.13 7.93 3.33
C PHE A 19 8.31 9.16 3.72
N ASP A 20 8.64 10.30 3.10
CA ASP A 20 8.12 11.63 3.43
C ASP A 20 6.72 11.93 2.84
N TYR A 21 6.23 11.08 1.95
CA TYR A 21 4.88 11.17 1.38
C TYR A 21 3.81 10.51 2.26
N LEU A 22 4.21 9.95 3.40
CA LEU A 22 3.33 9.33 4.39
C LEU A 22 3.33 10.11 5.69
N ASN A 23 2.13 10.44 6.18
CA ASN A 23 1.95 10.93 7.54
C ASN A 23 2.05 9.76 8.55
N SER A 24 2.07 10.06 9.85
CA SER A 24 2.20 9.05 10.91
C SER A 24 1.13 7.96 10.83
N ARG A 25 -0.14 8.35 10.55
CA ARG A 25 -1.24 7.40 10.41
C ARG A 25 -1.05 6.43 9.25
N GLY A 26 -0.53 6.92 8.12
CA GLY A 26 -0.16 6.09 6.98
C GLY A 26 0.96 5.10 7.34
N LYS A 27 1.98 5.55 8.07
CA LYS A 27 3.07 4.68 8.54
C LYS A 27 2.56 3.56 9.44
N ASP A 28 1.72 3.89 10.43
CA ASP A 28 1.10 2.91 11.33
C ASP A 28 0.24 1.89 10.56
N PHE A 29 -0.54 2.37 9.60
CA PHE A 29 -1.37 1.53 8.75
C PHE A 29 -0.53 0.52 7.96
N TYR A 30 0.53 0.99 7.30
CA TYR A 30 1.41 0.13 6.53
C TYR A 30 2.15 -0.89 7.39
N GLN A 31 2.61 -0.50 8.57
CA GLN A 31 3.25 -1.43 9.51
C GLN A 31 2.30 -2.59 9.86
N LEU A 32 1.02 -2.29 10.11
CA LEU A 32 0.00 -3.30 10.38
C LEU A 32 -0.26 -4.20 9.16
N VAL A 33 -0.43 -3.63 7.97
CA VAL A 33 -0.67 -4.39 6.74
C VAL A 33 0.52 -5.29 6.41
N TYR A 34 1.75 -4.77 6.49
CA TYR A 34 2.95 -5.50 6.13
C TYR A 34 3.25 -6.60 7.16
N ALA A 35 3.01 -6.36 8.45
CA ALA A 35 3.13 -7.41 9.48
C ALA A 35 2.16 -8.56 9.23
N ARG A 36 0.91 -8.27 8.83
CA ARG A 36 -0.07 -9.31 8.45
C ARG A 36 0.32 -10.04 7.18
N ALA A 37 0.78 -9.32 6.16
CA ALA A 37 1.27 -9.97 4.95
C ALA A 37 2.47 -10.88 5.24
N TRP A 38 3.39 -10.41 6.08
CA TRP A 38 4.53 -11.17 6.58
C TRP A 38 4.14 -12.35 7.46
N SER A 39 2.90 -12.47 7.93
CA SER A 39 2.44 -13.70 8.60
C SER A 39 2.00 -14.78 7.61
N GLY A 40 2.20 -14.56 6.30
CA GLY A 40 1.82 -15.51 5.25
C GLY A 40 0.46 -15.24 4.59
N LYS A 41 -0.20 -14.11 4.89
CA LYS A 41 -1.49 -13.76 4.31
C LYS A 41 -1.34 -12.86 3.08
N THR A 42 -2.18 -13.06 2.06
CA THR A 42 -2.35 -12.04 1.02
C THR A 42 -3.20 -10.91 1.56
N MET A 43 -2.70 -9.68 1.45
CA MET A 43 -3.41 -8.48 1.88
C MET A 43 -3.85 -7.67 0.68
N VAL A 44 -5.12 -7.28 0.64
CA VAL A 44 -5.61 -6.25 -0.29
C VAL A 44 -5.84 -4.99 0.54
N TYR A 45 -5.34 -3.85 0.11
CA TYR A 45 -5.57 -2.60 0.81
C TYR A 45 -5.66 -1.45 -0.16
N TYR A 46 -6.32 -0.37 0.27
CA TYR A 46 -6.23 0.90 -0.44
C TYR A 46 -5.85 2.02 0.50
N MET A 47 -5.25 3.07 -0.07
CA MET A 47 -4.93 4.30 0.65
C MET A 47 -5.08 5.53 -0.22
N VAL A 48 -5.31 6.66 0.43
CA VAL A 48 -5.25 8.00 -0.19
C VAL A 48 -3.86 8.61 0.09
N PRO A 49 -3.04 8.90 -0.94
CA PRO A 49 -1.73 9.52 -0.75
C PRO A 49 -1.82 10.93 -0.18
N ASN A 50 -0.96 11.25 0.80
CA ASN A 50 -0.93 12.58 1.42
C ASN A 50 -0.61 13.71 0.42
N ARG A 51 0.12 13.40 -0.66
CA ARG A 51 0.51 14.38 -1.68
C ARG A 51 -0.50 14.51 -2.82
N ASN A 52 -1.52 13.66 -2.87
CA ASN A 52 -2.56 13.68 -3.90
C ASN A 52 -3.81 12.97 -3.39
N GLU A 53 -4.72 13.73 -2.77
CA GLU A 53 -5.92 13.18 -2.13
C GLU A 53 -7.02 12.74 -3.11
N ASN A 54 -6.85 13.04 -4.39
CA ASN A 54 -7.83 12.72 -5.44
C ASN A 54 -7.67 11.31 -6.03
N ILE A 55 -6.60 10.62 -5.65
CA ILE A 55 -6.30 9.27 -6.12
C ILE A 55 -6.31 8.28 -4.95
N TYR A 56 -6.71 7.06 -5.27
CA TYR A 56 -6.61 5.90 -4.39
C TYR A 56 -5.55 4.96 -4.96
N LEU A 57 -4.63 4.53 -4.11
CA LEU A 57 -3.71 3.46 -4.42
C LEU A 57 -4.32 2.16 -3.92
N LEU A 58 -4.89 1.35 -4.81
CA LEU A 58 -5.36 0.00 -4.51
C LEU A 58 -4.21 -0.96 -4.72
N SER A 59 -3.84 -1.71 -3.69
CA SER A 59 -2.67 -2.57 -3.67
C SER A 59 -3.00 -3.98 -3.22
N ILE A 60 -2.31 -4.95 -3.80
CA ILE A 60 -2.28 -6.34 -3.38
C ILE A 60 -0.85 -6.64 -2.93
N LEU A 61 -0.70 -7.24 -1.76
CA LEU A 61 0.57 -7.59 -1.16
C LEU A 61 0.57 -9.07 -0.81
N THR A 62 1.48 -9.81 -1.45
CA THR A 62 1.58 -11.26 -1.30
C THR A 62 2.95 -11.64 -0.75
N PRO A 63 3.03 -12.46 0.31
CA PRO A 63 4.29 -12.97 0.80
C PRO A 63 4.88 -13.98 -0.20
N VAL A 64 6.16 -13.83 -0.51
CA VAL A 64 6.93 -14.80 -1.28
C VAL A 64 7.73 -15.65 -0.32
N LYS A 65 7.52 -16.97 -0.39
CA LYS A 65 8.10 -17.95 0.53
C LYS A 65 9.16 -18.81 -0.15
N ASN A 66 10.14 -19.25 0.63
CA ASN A 66 11.03 -20.36 0.30
C ASN A 66 10.91 -21.39 1.42
N GLY A 67 10.19 -22.49 1.17
CA GLY A 67 9.74 -23.37 2.23
C GLY A 67 8.77 -22.66 3.19
N ASP A 68 9.04 -22.73 4.49
CA ASP A 68 8.21 -22.12 5.53
C ASP A 68 8.59 -20.66 5.86
N GLU A 69 9.67 -20.15 5.27
CA GLU A 69 10.18 -18.81 5.56
C GLU A 69 9.76 -17.79 4.50
N ASN A 70 9.29 -16.62 4.95
CA ASN A 70 9.05 -15.48 4.08
C ASN A 70 10.37 -14.81 3.69
N GLN A 71 10.57 -14.60 2.39
CA GLN A 71 11.76 -13.97 1.84
C GLN A 71 11.54 -12.46 1.62
N PHE A 72 10.42 -12.12 1.00
CA PHE A 72 10.01 -10.73 0.75
C PHE A 72 8.50 -10.65 0.51
N LEU A 73 7.96 -9.43 0.51
CA LEU A 73 6.58 -9.17 0.11
C LEU A 73 6.58 -8.64 -1.32
N ASN A 74 5.78 -9.25 -2.19
CA ASN A 74 5.56 -8.78 -3.55
C ASN A 74 4.30 -7.92 -3.60
N GLY A 75 4.47 -6.65 -3.98
CA GLY A 75 3.39 -5.67 -4.04
C GLY A 75 3.02 -5.32 -5.48
N GLN A 76 1.73 -5.35 -5.80
CA GLN A 76 1.17 -4.79 -7.02
C GLN A 76 0.23 -3.65 -6.64
N CYS A 77 0.28 -2.55 -7.40
CA CYS A 77 -0.54 -1.37 -7.12
C CYS A 77 -1.19 -0.86 -8.40
N ALA A 78 -2.46 -0.48 -8.29
CA ALA A 78 -3.20 0.30 -9.27
C ALA A 78 -3.53 1.67 -8.69
N CYS A 79 -3.58 2.67 -9.56
CA CYS A 79 -4.10 3.99 -9.21
C CYS A 79 -5.52 4.11 -9.73
N LEU A 80 -6.45 4.49 -8.85
CA LEU A 80 -7.86 4.65 -9.17
C LEU A 80 -8.30 6.07 -8.78
N GLN A 81 -9.18 6.65 -9.56
CA GLN A 81 -9.90 7.87 -9.21
C GLN A 81 -11.01 7.54 -8.20
N LYS A 82 -11.47 8.57 -7.50
CA LYS A 82 -12.56 8.44 -6.52
C LYS A 82 -13.81 7.76 -7.11
N GLN A 83 -14.21 8.14 -8.31
CA GLN A 83 -15.38 7.58 -9.00
C GLN A 83 -15.24 6.08 -9.26
N GLU A 84 -14.04 5.62 -9.65
CA GLU A 84 -13.76 4.20 -9.88
C GLU A 84 -13.83 3.39 -8.57
N MET A 85 -13.41 4.01 -7.45
CA MET A 85 -13.51 3.40 -6.12
C MET A 85 -14.94 3.36 -5.59
N GLU A 86 -15.75 4.38 -5.86
CA GLU A 86 -17.17 4.42 -5.47
C GLU A 86 -17.97 3.28 -6.13
N CYS A 87 -17.60 2.88 -7.35
CA CYS A 87 -18.18 1.72 -8.04
C CYS A 87 -17.93 0.37 -7.33
N LEU A 88 -16.94 0.28 -6.43
CA LEU A 88 -16.63 -0.94 -5.69
C LEU A 88 -17.57 -1.19 -4.51
N ASN A 89 -18.51 -0.27 -4.23
CA ASN A 89 -19.50 -0.38 -3.14
C ASN A 89 -18.89 -0.66 -1.75
N ILE A 90 -17.68 -0.15 -1.51
CA ILE A 90 -16.99 -0.21 -0.23
C ILE A 90 -17.06 1.16 0.47
N PRO A 91 -17.28 1.21 1.80
CA PRO A 91 -17.21 2.48 2.53
C PRO A 91 -15.81 3.09 2.41
N LEU A 92 -15.69 4.24 1.73
CA LEU A 92 -14.40 4.87 1.47
C LEU A 92 -13.86 5.55 2.73
N GLN A 93 -12.67 5.12 3.15
CA GLN A 93 -11.88 5.71 4.24
C GLN A 93 -10.53 6.19 3.70
N THR A 94 -9.72 6.87 4.51
CA THR A 94 -8.36 7.25 4.09
C THR A 94 -7.45 6.04 3.89
N TYR A 95 -7.66 4.98 4.70
CA TYR A 95 -6.90 3.74 4.69
C TYR A 95 -7.83 2.57 5.04
N GLN A 96 -7.77 1.48 4.28
CA GLN A 96 -8.50 0.25 4.62
C GLN A 96 -7.79 -0.97 4.05
N ALA A 97 -7.81 -2.07 4.81
CA ALA A 97 -7.21 -3.34 4.42
C ALA A 97 -8.18 -4.50 4.61
N PHE A 98 -8.00 -5.55 3.82
CA PHE A 98 -8.78 -6.77 3.76
C PHE A 98 -7.81 -7.97 3.74
N GLY A 99 -8.00 -8.93 4.64
CA GLY A 99 -7.14 -10.12 4.80
C GLY A 99 -7.05 -10.66 6.23
#